data_AF-B2JAX3-F1
#
_entry.id   AF-B2JAX3-F1
#
_cell.length_a   1.000
_cell.length_b   1.000
_cell.length_c   1.000
_cell.angle_alpha   90.00
_cell.angle_beta   90.00
_cell.angle_gamma   90.00
#
_symmetry.space_group_name_H-M   'P 1'
#
loop_
_entity.id
_entity.type
_entity.pdbx_description
1 polymer ?
#
loop_
_entity_poly.entity_id
_entity_poly.type
_entity_poly.pdbx_seq_one_letter_code
_entity_poly.pdbx_strand_id
1 'polypeptide(L)' 'MRLYATSIPVTLPDWATVISNDAGLIEIEINDESPSFHSILEELATEIEPGIIGVKAGDLCHRLSIEMVDFNEEN' A
#
# COMPACT_ATOMS: atom_id res chain seq x y z
N MET A 1 0.74 2.58 -9.15
CA MET A 1 1.13 3.25 -7.87
C MET A 1 2.43 2.63 -7.32
N ARG A 2 3.19 3.31 -6.44
CA ARG A 2 4.40 2.72 -5.81
C ARG A 2 4.36 2.83 -4.30
N LEU A 3 4.85 1.80 -3.62
CA LEU A 3 4.97 1.72 -2.16
C LEU A 3 6.41 1.43 -1.76
N TYR A 4 6.84 2.04 -0.65
CA TYR A 4 8.14 1.79 -0.04
C TYR A 4 7.92 1.15 1.33
N ALA A 5 8.58 0.02 1.57
CA ALA A 5 8.41 -0.78 2.77
C ALA A 5 9.77 -1.25 3.30
N THR A 6 9.90 -1.44 4.61
CA THR A 6 11.09 -2.11 5.19
C THR A 6 10.92 -3.62 5.29
N SER A 7 9.67 -4.08 5.31
CA SER A 7 9.32 -5.48 5.42
C SER A 7 8.07 -5.76 4.60
N ILE A 8 8.07 -6.89 3.89
CA ILE A 8 6.94 -7.38 3.10
C ILE A 8 6.63 -8.82 3.50
N PRO A 9 5.36 -9.25 3.36
CA PRO A 9 5.03 -10.66 3.55
C PRO A 9 5.77 -11.53 2.53
N VAL A 10 5.94 -12.82 2.88
CA VAL A 10 6.60 -13.83 2.02
C VAL A 10 5.89 -13.97 0.66
N THR A 11 4.61 -13.63 0.58
CA THR A 11 3.83 -13.68 -0.64
C THR A 11 3.08 -12.37 -0.81
N LEU A 12 3.41 -11.66 -1.89
CA LEU A 12 2.65 -10.50 -2.34
C LEU A 12 1.44 -10.95 -3.17
N PRO A 13 0.35 -10.17 -3.17
CA PRO A 13 -0.75 -10.40 -4.08
C PRO A 13 -0.34 -10.21 -5.55
N ASP A 14 -1.09 -10.79 -6.48
CA ASP A 14 -0.80 -10.81 -7.92
C ASP A 14 -0.67 -9.43 -8.57
N TRP A 15 -1.27 -8.42 -7.94
CA TRP A 15 -1.25 -7.04 -8.37
C TRP A 15 -0.12 -6.20 -7.75
N ALA A 16 0.73 -6.80 -6.91
CA ALA A 16 1.87 -6.14 -6.28
C ALA A 16 3.18 -6.86 -6.67
N THR A 17 4.16 -6.10 -7.15
CA THR A 17 5.46 -6.64 -7.59
C THR A 17 6.60 -5.89 -6.92
N VAL A 18 7.56 -6.61 -6.34
CA VAL A 18 8.81 -5.99 -5.88
C VAL A 18 9.64 -5.59 -7.10
N ILE A 19 9.91 -4.30 -7.24
CA ILE A 19 10.74 -3.76 -8.33
C ILE A 19 12.15 -3.41 -7.86
N SER A 20 12.35 -3.15 -6.57
CA SER A 20 13.67 -2.93 -5.98
C SER A 20 13.72 -3.38 -4.52
N ASN A 21 14.91 -3.77 -4.06
CA ASN A 21 15.20 -4.02 -2.65
C ASN A 21 16.64 -3.57 -2.41
N ASP A 22 16.79 -2.36 -1.84
CA ASP A 22 18.08 -1.74 -1.60
C ASP A 22 18.22 -1.36 -0.13
N ALA A 23 19.28 -1.86 0.51
CA ALA A 23 19.64 -1.54 1.91
C ALA A 23 18.50 -1.67 2.95
N GLY A 24 17.52 -2.55 2.71
CA GLY A 24 16.36 -2.72 3.59
C GLY A 24 15.17 -1.83 3.26
N LEU A 25 15.22 -1.06 2.17
CA LEU A 25 14.08 -0.38 1.56
C LEU A 25 13.62 -1.17 0.34
N ILE A 26 12.38 -1.63 0.39
CA ILE A 26 11.72 -2.45 -0.62
C ILE A 26 10.77 -1.57 -1.39
N GLU A 27 11.02 -1.40 -2.69
CA GLU A 27 10.13 -0.70 -3.60
C GLU A 27 9.19 -1.71 -4.26
N ILE A 28 7.91 -1.47 -4.09
CA ILE A 28 6.83 -2.32 -4.58
C ILE A 28 6.01 -1.51 -5.57
N GLU A 29 5.92 -2.00 -6.79
CA GLU A 29 4.99 -1.48 -7.78
C GLU A 29 3.63 -2.14 -7.59
N ILE A 30 2.61 -1.29 -7.48
CA ILE A 30 1.22 -1.68 -7.34
C ILE A 30 0.54 -1.42 -8.68
N ASN A 31 0.01 -2.47 -9.29
CA ASN A 31 -0.84 -2.38 -10.45
C ASN A 31 -2.21 -1.86 -10.03
N ASP A 32 -2.36 -0.53 -10.07
CA ASP A 32 -3.62 0.12 -9.71
C ASP A 32 -4.74 -0.18 -10.71
N GLU A 33 -4.43 -0.61 -11.94
CA GLU A 33 -5.45 -1.03 -12.91
C GLU A 33 -6.01 -2.44 -12.63
N SER A 34 -5.45 -3.17 -11.65
CA SER A 34 -5.94 -4.50 -11.31
C SER A 34 -7.32 -4.44 -10.65
N PRO A 35 -8.33 -5.19 -11.15
CA PRO A 35 -9.65 -5.24 -10.54
C PRO A 35 -9.62 -5.80 -9.11
N SER A 36 -8.67 -6.70 -8.83
CA SER A 36 -8.44 -7.23 -7.48
C SER A 36 -7.98 -6.13 -6.51
N PHE A 37 -7.14 -5.20 -6.98
CA PHE A 37 -6.69 -4.06 -6.17
C PHE A 37 -7.83 -3.06 -5.94
N HIS A 38 -8.57 -2.71 -7.00
CA HIS A 38 -9.76 -1.86 -6.87
C HIS A 38 -10.79 -2.42 -5.89
N SER A 39 -11.06 -3.73 -5.94
CA SER A 39 -11.98 -4.37 -5.00
C SER A 39 -11.55 -4.15 -3.55
N ILE A 40 -10.25 -4.26 -3.26
CA ILE A 40 -9.70 -4.00 -1.92
C ILE A 40 -9.84 -2.53 -1.54
N LEU A 41 -9.59 -1.61 -2.47
CA LEU A 41 -9.80 -0.19 -2.22
C LEU A 41 -11.26 0.11 -1.89
N GLU A 42 -12.21 -0.49 -2.61
CA GLU A 42 -13.64 -0.34 -2.33
C GLU A 42 -14.03 -0.95 -0.98
N GLU A 43 -13.45 -2.10 -0.60
CA GLU A 43 -13.67 -2.71 0.72
C GLU A 43 -13.13 -1.85 1.87
N LEU A 44 -11.98 -1.21 1.66
CA LEU A 44 -11.34 -0.35 2.66
C LEU A 44 -11.82 1.11 2.60
N ALA A 45 -12.55 1.47 1.54
CA ALA A 45 -13.03 2.82 1.31
C ALA A 45 -13.97 3.20 2.46
N THR A 46 -13.63 4.28 3.12
CA THR A 46 -14.40 4.81 4.25
C THR A 46 -14.57 6.31 4.08
N GLU A 47 -15.55 6.88 4.78
CA GLU A 47 -15.69 8.33 4.85
C GLU A 47 -14.55 8.89 5.71
N ILE A 48 -13.61 9.58 5.07
CA ILE A 48 -12.47 10.21 5.73
C ILE A 48 -12.90 11.59 6.24
N GLU A 49 -13.67 12.31 5.43
CA GLU A 49 -14.28 13.61 5.72
C GLU A 49 -15.70 13.64 5.12
N PRO A 50 -16.60 14.54 5.56
CA PRO A 50 -17.97 14.59 5.06
C PRO A 50 -18.03 14.70 3.53
N GLY A 51 -18.49 13.64 2.86
CA GLY A 51 -18.55 13.57 1.39
C GLY A 51 -17.24 13.21 0.68
N ILE A 52 -16.16 12.92 1.42
CA ILE A 52 -14.88 12.44 0.89
C ILE A 52 -14.69 10.99 1.30
N ILE A 53 -14.82 10.10 0.32
CA ILE A 53 -14.52 8.68 0.46
C ILE A 53 -13.07 8.45 0.06
N GLY A 54 -12.31 7.78 0.92
CA GLY A 54 -10.93 7.44 0.67
C GLY A 54 -10.49 6.21 1.45
N VAL A 55 -9.27 5.76 1.17
CA VAL A 55 -8.64 4.64 1.87
C VAL A 55 -7.49 5.19 2.69
N LYS A 56 -7.44 4.85 3.99
CA LYS A 56 -6.29 5.23 4.81
C LYS A 56 -5.11 4.35 4.43
N ALA A 57 -3.95 4.98 4.24
CA ALA A 57 -2.69 4.29 3.94
C ALA A 57 -2.39 3.18 4.97
N GLY A 58 -2.65 3.43 6.25
CA GLY A 58 -2.49 2.45 7.32
C GLY A 58 -3.40 1.21 7.18
N ASP A 59 -4.65 1.38 6.76
CA ASP A 59 -5.59 0.25 6.56
C ASP A 59 -5.15 -0.61 5.38
N LEU A 60 -4.70 0.03 4.29
CA LEU A 60 -4.16 -0.66 3.12
C LEU A 60 -2.90 -1.45 3.48
N CYS A 61 -1.97 -0.85 4.22
CA CYS A 61 -0.74 -1.53 4.61
C CYS A 61 -0.95 -2.62 5.64
N HIS A 62 -1.86 -2.43 6.60
CA HIS A 62 -2.25 -3.49 7.52
C HIS A 62 -2.88 -4.67 6.77
N ARG A 63 -3.73 -4.40 5.77
CA ARG A 63 -4.31 -5.43 4.91
C ARG A 63 -3.25 -6.20 4.12
N LEU A 64 -2.21 -5.50 3.69
CA LEU A 64 -1.08 -6.07 2.96
C LEU A 64 0.00 -6.67 3.87
N SER A 65 -0.14 -6.56 5.19
CA SER A 65 0.91 -6.93 6.16
C SER A 65 2.26 -6.28 5.82
N ILE A 66 2.22 -5.05 5.30
CA ILE A 66 3.39 -4.25 4.96
C ILE A 66 3.67 -3.30 6.13
N GLU A 67 4.89 -3.36 6.66
CA GLU A 67 5.37 -2.35 7.61
C GLU A 67 5.85 -1.14 6.81
N MET A 68 5.04 -0.07 6.81
CA MET A 68 5.44 1.21 6.21
C MET A 68 6.55 1.86 7.01
N VAL A 69 7.50 2.46 6.29
CA VAL A 69 8.32 3.51 6.86
C VAL A 69 7.52 4.79 6.74
N ASP A 70 7.11 5.36 7.86
CA ASP A 70 6.54 6.70 7.88
C ASP A 70 7.67 7.67 7.50
N PHE A 71 7.73 8.07 6.23
CA PHE A 71 8.51 9.22 5.82
C PHE A 71 7.74 10.47 6.27
N ASN A 72 7.64 10.68 7.58
CA ASN A 72 7.29 11.99 8.09
C ASN A 72 8.48 12.90 7.78
N GLU A 73 8.48 13.51 6.60
CA GLU A 73 9.38 14.60 6.24
C GLU A 73 8.98 15.82 7.08
N GLU A 74 9.34 15.78 8.37
CA GLU A 74 9.31 16.94 9.25
C GLU A 74 10.78 17.33 9.48
N ASN A 75 11.28 18.22 8.62
CA ASN A 75 12.49 18.99 8.88
C ASN A 75 12.12 20.39 9.37
#